data_AF-A0A140NK08-F1
#
_entry.id   AF-A0A140NK08-F1
#
_cell.length_a   1.000
_cell.length_b   1.000
_cell.length_c   1.000
_cell.angle_alpha   90.00
_cell.angle_beta   90.00
_cell.angle_gamma   90.00
#
_symmetry.space_group_name_H-M   'P 1'
#
loop_
_entity.id
_entity.type
_entity.pdbx_description
1 polymer ?
#
loop_
_entity_poly.entity_id
_entity_poly.type
_entity_poly.pdbx_seq_one_letter_code
_entity_poly.pdbx_strand_id
1 'polypeptide(L)'
;MLFLSATINLLGSQFYHYLLSGIFVGVAWNFILISTTQLLPLGYEDHERAKVQGMTDFLIYSFGALGSLAAGVLFFSLGWQLMNVLSMVISIFILVFCIALKNILRNELNNKIGI
;
A
#
# COMPACT_ATOMS: atom_id res chain seq x y z
N MET A 1 -2.84 1.53 -7.76
CA MET A 1 -2.73 0.15 -8.30
C MET A 1 -3.64 -0.83 -7.56
N LEU A 2 -3.72 -0.81 -6.22
CA LEU A 2 -4.65 -1.65 -5.46
C LEU A 2 -6.13 -1.48 -5.87
N PHE A 3 -6.59 -0.25 -6.09
CA PHE A 3 -7.96 0.01 -6.59
C PHE A 3 -8.24 -0.65 -7.95
N LEU A 4 -7.25 -0.65 -8.86
CA LEU A 4 -7.38 -1.23 -10.19
C LEU A 4 -7.42 -2.77 -10.12
N SER A 5 -6.56 -3.37 -9.29
CA SER A 5 -6.57 -4.81 -9.01
C SER A 5 -7.89 -5.28 -8.38
N ALA A 6 -8.42 -4.53 -7.40
CA ALA A 6 -9.71 -4.82 -6.77
C ALA A 6 -10.87 -4.74 -7.79
N THR A 7 -10.85 -3.74 -8.68
CA THR A 7 -11.85 -3.57 -9.73
C THR A 7 -11.80 -4.75 -10.71
N ILE A 8 -10.62 -5.17 -11.15
CA ILE A 8 -10.43 -6.31 -12.06
C ILE A 8 -10.96 -7.61 -11.44
N ASN A 9 -10.71 -7.86 -10.15
CA ASN A 9 -11.22 -9.03 -9.45
C ASN A 9 -12.74 -9.03 -9.24
N LEU A 10 -13.37 -7.84 -9.19
CA LEU A 10 -14.82 -7.71 -9.06
C LEU A 10 -15.54 -7.84 -10.41
N LEU A 11 -14.87 -7.53 -11.54
CA LEU A 11 -15.44 -7.66 -12.88
C LEU A 11 -15.63 -9.12 -13.32
N GLY A 12 -14.89 -10.06 -12.74
CA GLY A 12 -15.04 -11.48 -13.07
C GLY A 12 -14.12 -12.38 -12.25
N SER A 13 -14.55 -13.63 -12.06
CA SER A 13 -13.79 -14.66 -11.34
C SER A 13 -13.10 -15.66 -12.28
N GLN A 14 -12.75 -15.22 -13.50
CA GLN A 14 -11.98 -16.05 -14.44
C GLN A 14 -10.48 -15.92 -14.16
N PHE A 15 -9.70 -16.94 -14.50
CA PHE A 15 -8.24 -17.00 -14.28
C PHE A 15 -7.51 -15.72 -14.70
N TYR A 16 -7.89 -15.12 -15.83
CA TYR A 16 -7.28 -13.88 -16.33
C TYR A 16 -7.45 -12.68 -15.40
N HIS A 17 -8.55 -12.59 -14.65
CA HIS A 17 -8.76 -11.52 -13.67
C HIS A 17 -7.79 -11.66 -12.50
N TYR A 18 -7.61 -12.88 -11.98
CA TYR A 18 -6.63 -13.17 -10.93
C TYR A 18 -5.20 -12.88 -11.39
N LEU A 19 -4.84 -13.30 -12.61
CA LEU A 19 -3.51 -13.08 -13.16
C LEU A 19 -3.21 -11.58 -13.31
N LEU A 20 -4.13 -10.84 -13.93
CA LEU A 20 -3.95 -9.41 -14.16
C LEU A 20 -3.92 -8.63 -12.84
N SER A 21 -4.82 -8.96 -11.91
CA SER A 21 -4.82 -8.44 -10.54
C SER A 21 -3.48 -8.70 -9.83
N GLY A 22 -2.95 -9.92 -9.93
CA GLY A 22 -1.66 -10.31 -9.36
C GLY A 22 -0.48 -9.53 -9.94
N ILE A 23 -0.47 -9.28 -11.25
CA ILE A 23 0.55 -8.44 -11.90
C ILE A 23 0.50 -7.02 -11.33
N PHE A 24 -0.68 -6.41 -11.24
CA PHE A 24 -0.82 -5.05 -10.70
C PHE A 24 -0.39 -4.94 -9.24
N VAL A 25 -0.72 -5.94 -8.42
CA VAL A 25 -0.27 -6.00 -7.02
C VAL A 25 1.25 -6.18 -6.95
N GLY A 26 1.82 -7.05 -7.78
CA GLY A 26 3.27 -7.25 -7.86
C GLY A 26 4.02 -5.99 -8.28
N VAL A 27 3.51 -5.25 -9.27
CA VAL A 27 4.08 -3.96 -9.65
C VAL A 27 3.97 -2.98 -8.48
N ALA A 28 2.80 -2.87 -7.84
CA ALA A 28 2.62 -1.98 -6.68
C ALA A 28 3.62 -2.27 -5.56
N TRP A 29 3.87 -3.54 -5.26
CA TRP A 29 4.85 -3.97 -4.26
C TRP A 29 6.27 -3.48 -4.57
N ASN A 30 6.71 -3.60 -5.83
CA ASN A 30 8.01 -3.12 -6.27
C ASN A 30 8.15 -1.60 -6.11
N PHE A 31 7.11 -0.84 -6.48
CA PHE A 31 7.11 0.62 -6.32
C PHE A 31 7.21 1.03 -4.85
N ILE A 32 6.55 0.31 -3.94
CA ILE A 32 6.63 0.58 -2.50
C ILE A 32 8.05 0.35 -1.98
N LEU A 33 8.70 -0.76 -2.35
CA LEU A 33 10.07 -1.06 -1.93
C LEU A 33 11.07 -0.02 -2.43
N ILE A 34 10.99 0.34 -3.71
CA ILE A 34 11.89 1.33 -4.31
C ILE A 34 11.65 2.71 -3.69
N SER A 35 10.38 3.12 -3.55
CA SER A 35 10.05 4.43 -2.96
C SER A 35 10.49 4.51 -1.50
N THR A 36 10.30 3.43 -0.73
CA THR A 36 10.72 3.36 0.68
C THR A 36 12.23 3.54 0.79
N THR A 37 13.01 2.77 0.02
CA THR A 37 14.49 2.83 0.05
C THR A 37 15.06 4.14 -0.50
N GLN A 38 14.32 4.86 -1.36
CA GLN A 38 14.70 6.18 -1.85
C GLN A 38 14.35 7.33 -0.89
N LEU A 39 13.23 7.24 -0.16
CA LEU A 39 12.81 8.27 0.79
C LEU A 39 13.54 8.17 2.13
N LEU A 40 13.85 6.95 2.58
CA LEU A 40 14.47 6.67 3.87
C LEU A 40 15.77 7.47 4.12
N PRO A 41 16.72 7.54 3.17
CA PRO A 41 17.97 8.29 3.33
C PRO A 41 17.80 9.79 3.57
N LEU A 42 16.61 10.37 3.32
CA LEU A 42 16.33 11.78 3.62
C LEU A 42 16.05 12.04 5.11
N GLY A 43 15.77 10.99 5.88
CA GLY A 43 15.33 11.10 7.28
C GLY A 43 16.33 10.61 8.32
N TYR A 44 17.52 10.16 7.93
CA TYR A 44 18.56 9.69 8.85
C TYR A 44 19.96 10.08 8.35
N GLU A 45 20.94 10.07 9.25
CA GLU A 45 22.35 10.26 8.90
C GLU A 45 23.01 8.95 8.47
N ASP A 46 24.09 9.02 7.67
CA ASP A 46 24.77 7.84 7.09
C ASP A 46 25.18 6.78 8.14
N HIS A 47 25.48 7.22 9.36
CA HIS A 47 25.88 6.34 10.46
C HIS A 47 24.70 5.50 11.02
N GLU A 48 23.46 5.94 10.83
CA GLU A 48 22.25 5.24 11.28
C GLU A 48 21.64 4.32 10.22
N ARG A 49 22.09 4.46 8.96
CA ARG A 49 21.56 3.76 7.78
C ARG A 49 21.40 2.26 7.98
N ALA A 50 22.42 1.59 8.50
CA ALA A 50 22.40 0.13 8.68
C ALA A 50 21.30 -0.32 9.66
N LYS A 51 21.08 0.47 10.73
CA LYS A 51 20.06 0.19 11.74
C LYS A 51 18.65 0.45 11.19
N VAL A 52 18.45 1.55 10.49
CA VAL A 52 17.15 1.94 9.90
C VAL A 52 16.75 1.00 8.77
N GLN A 53 17.70 0.61 7.90
CA GLN A 53 17.47 -0.36 6.84
C GLN A 53 17.08 -1.73 7.42
N GLY A 54 17.83 -2.22 8.41
CA GLY A 54 17.54 -3.50 9.06
C GLY A 54 16.16 -3.54 9.74
N MET A 55 15.76 -2.44 10.39
CA MET A 55 14.41 -2.32 10.98
C MET A 55 13.33 -2.34 9.89
N THR A 56 13.56 -1.62 8.79
CA THR A 56 12.59 -1.52 7.69
C THR A 56 12.37 -2.88 7.04
N ASP A 57 13.44 -3.59 6.71
CA ASP A 57 13.36 -4.93 6.12
C ASP A 57 12.68 -5.91 7.11
N PHE A 58 13.03 -5.86 8.39
CA PHE A 58 12.39 -6.67 9.43
C PHE A 58 10.88 -6.44 9.49
N LEU A 59 10.43 -5.19 9.45
CA LEU A 59 9.00 -4.85 9.48
C LEU A 59 8.30 -5.35 8.21
N ILE A 60 8.88 -5.12 7.03
CA ILE A 60 8.31 -5.59 5.75
C ILE A 60 8.09 -7.10 5.78
N TYR A 61 9.11 -7.87 6.19
CA TYR A 61 8.99 -9.32 6.25
C TYR A 61 8.05 -9.80 7.37
N SER A 62 8.06 -9.15 8.54
CA SER A 62 7.18 -9.52 9.66
C SER A 62 5.71 -9.27 9.34
N PHE A 63 5.37 -8.10 8.79
CA PHE A 63 4.02 -7.81 8.33
C PHE A 63 3.62 -8.68 7.15
N GLY A 64 4.55 -9.00 6.24
CA GLY A 64 4.31 -9.97 5.17
C GLY A 64 3.95 -11.36 5.70
N ALA A 65 4.68 -11.85 6.70
CA ALA A 65 4.41 -13.14 7.35
C ALA A 65 3.05 -13.15 8.07
N LEU A 66 2.75 -12.11 8.86
CA LEU A 66 1.45 -11.96 9.52
C LEU A 66 0.31 -11.87 8.50
N GLY A 67 0.50 -11.11 7.41
CA GLY A 67 -0.46 -11.01 6.33
C GLY A 67 -0.70 -12.35 5.63
N SER A 68 0.35 -13.14 5.39
CA SER A 68 0.24 -14.48 4.81
C SER A 68 -0.53 -15.45 5.73
N LEU A 69 -0.25 -15.43 7.03
CA LEU A 69 -1.00 -16.22 8.03
C LEU A 69 -2.47 -15.79 8.09
N ALA A 70 -2.73 -14.48 8.10
CA ALA A 70 -4.08 -13.93 8.13
C ALA A 70 -4.85 -14.19 6.84
N ALA A 71 -4.19 -14.22 5.68
CA ALA A 71 -4.85 -14.37 4.38
C ALA A 71 -5.69 -15.65 4.29
N GLY A 72 -5.21 -16.77 4.82
CA GLY A 72 -5.96 -18.03 4.84
C GLY A 72 -7.22 -17.95 5.73
N VAL A 73 -7.08 -17.40 6.94
CA VAL A 73 -8.20 -17.23 7.89
C VAL A 73 -9.25 -16.26 7.36
N LEU A 74 -8.79 -15.14 6.80
CA LEU A 74 -9.65 -14.12 6.20
C LEU A 74 -10.37 -14.65 4.97
N PHE A 75 -9.69 -15.39 4.10
CA PHE A 75 -10.31 -15.99 2.92
C PHE A 75 -11.39 -17.01 3.30
N PHE A 76 -11.12 -17.88 4.29
CA PHE A 76 -12.10 -18.84 4.79
C PHE A 76 -13.32 -18.17 5.45
N SER A 77 -13.10 -17.09 6.21
CA SER A 77 -14.17 -16.45 6.98
C SER A 77 -15.02 -15.46 6.16
N LEU A 78 -14.39 -14.67 5.29
CA LEU A 78 -15.04 -13.56 4.57
C LEU A 78 -15.44 -13.96 3.15
N GLY A 79 -14.81 -14.99 2.58
CA GLY A 79 -15.02 -15.38 1.19
C GLY A 79 -14.44 -14.38 0.19
N TRP A 80 -14.42 -14.79 -1.08
CA TRP A 80 -13.73 -14.07 -2.14
C TRP A 80 -14.29 -12.66 -2.43
N GLN A 81 -15.62 -12.51 -2.48
CA GLN A 81 -16.24 -11.23 -2.81
C GLN A 81 -16.00 -10.17 -1.74
N LEU A 82 -16.20 -10.53 -0.46
CA LEU A 82 -16.05 -9.58 0.64
C LEU A 82 -14.60 -9.12 0.80
N MET A 83 -13.61 -9.99 0.56
CA MET A 83 -12.19 -9.61 0.55
C MET A 83 -11.89 -8.54 -0.51
N ASN A 84 -12.46 -8.68 -1.72
CA ASN A 84 -12.25 -7.70 -2.79
C ASN A 84 -12.96 -6.37 -2.49
N VAL A 85 -14.15 -6.40 -1.90
CA VAL A 85 -14.86 -5.20 -1.43
C VAL A 85 -14.05 -4.48 -0.35
N LEU A 86 -13.53 -5.21 0.64
CA LEU A 86 -12.66 -4.63 1.68
C LEU A 86 -11.42 -3.98 1.09
N SER A 87 -10.77 -4.64 0.12
CA SER A 87 -9.61 -4.07 -0.58
C SER A 87 -9.96 -2.77 -1.33
N MET A 88 -11.17 -2.68 -1.88
CA MET A 88 -11.68 -1.47 -2.53
C MET A 88 -11.92 -0.34 -1.50
N VAL A 89 -12.57 -0.63 -0.37
CA VAL A 89 -12.80 0.33 0.72
C VAL A 89 -11.48 0.88 1.26
N ILE A 90 -10.51 0.00 1.55
CA ILE A 90 -9.19 0.40 2.03
C ILE A 90 -8.48 1.29 1.00
N SER A 91 -8.55 0.93 -0.29
CA SER A 91 -7.95 1.73 -1.36
C SER A 91 -8.54 3.13 -1.45
N ILE A 92 -9.87 3.26 -1.33
CA ILE A 92 -10.57 4.55 -1.34
C ILE A 92 -10.17 5.37 -0.11
N PHE A 93 -10.13 4.74 1.07
CA PHE A 93 -9.74 5.40 2.30
C PHE A 93 -8.33 5.99 2.21
N ILE A 94 -7.36 5.22 1.69
CA ILE A 94 -5.99 5.70 1.47
C ILE A 94 -5.96 6.88 0.50
N LEU A 95 -6.71 6.82 -0.61
CA LEU A 95 -6.77 7.92 -1.58
C LEU A 95 -7.33 9.20 -0.95
N VAL A 96 -8.43 9.10 -0.21
CA VAL A 96 -9.05 10.24 0.49
C VAL A 96 -8.08 10.82 1.52
N PHE A 97 -7.43 9.97 2.31
CA PHE A 97 -6.46 10.39 3.30
C PHE A 97 -5.27 11.14 2.67
N CYS A 98 -4.72 10.62 1.56
CA CYS A 98 -3.63 11.29 0.83
C CYS A 98 -4.06 12.64 0.27
N ILE A 99 -5.27 12.76 -0.28
CA ILE A 99 -5.82 14.03 -0.78
C ILE A 99 -6.02 15.02 0.37
N ALA A 100 -6.57 14.56 1.50
CA ALA A 100 -6.78 15.37 2.68
C ALA A 100 -5.44 15.91 3.22
N LEU A 101 -4.42 15.06 3.38
CA LEU A 101 -3.08 15.48 3.79
C LEU A 101 -2.48 16.49 2.82
N LYS A 102 -2.58 16.25 1.51
CA LYS A 102 -2.08 17.18 0.49
C LYS A 102 -2.78 18.54 0.58
N ASN A 103 -4.08 18.56 0.82
CA ASN A 103 -4.86 19.79 0.97
C ASN A 103 -4.47 20.54 2.24
N ILE A 104 -4.28 19.84 3.36
CA ILE A 104 -3.80 20.44 4.63
C ILE A 104 -2.42 21.07 4.42
N LEU A 105 -1.48 20.32 3.85
CA LEU A 105 -0.11 20.81 3.63
C LEU A 105 -0.07 22.00 2.66
N ARG A 106 -0.91 21.97 1.61
CA ARG A 106 -1.06 23.08 0.67
C ARG A 106 -1.64 24.32 1.35
N ASN A 107 -2.65 24.16 2.21
CA ASN A 107 -3.25 25.28 2.93
C ASN A 107 -2.24 25.93 3.89
N GLU A 108 -1.44 25.13 4.61
CA GLU A 108 -0.37 25.67 5.46
C GLU A 108 0.69 26.43 4.66
N LEU A 109 1.05 25.91 3.47
CA LEU A 109 2.02 26.56 2.60
C LEU A 109 1.50 27.91 2.09
N ASN A 110 0.24 27.97 1.63
CA ASN A 110 -0.40 29.20 1.17
C ASN A 110 -0.46 30.24 2.30
N ASN A 111 -0.81 29.81 3.52
CA ASN A 111 -0.89 30.69 4.68
C ASN A 111 0.49 31.24 5.09
N LYS A 112 1.58 30.48 4.87
CA LYS A 112 2.96 30.97 5.08
C LYS A 112 3.46 31.91 3.98
N ILE A 113 3.00 31.76 2.74
CA ILE A 113 3.46 32.55 1.59
C ILE A 113 2.59 33.82 1.38
N GLY A 114 1.46 33.94 2.09
CA GLY A 114 0.61 35.13 2.05
C GLY A 114 -0.18 35.28 0.75
N ILE A 115 -0.52 34.16 0.09
CA ILE A 115 -1.42 34.08 -1.08
C ILE A 115 -2.72 33.40 -0.66
#